data_AF-D9USQ5-F1
#
_entry.id   AF-D9USQ5-F1
#
_cell.length_a   1.000
_cell.length_b   1.000
_cell.length_c   1.000
_cell.angle_alpha   90.00
_cell.angle_beta   90.00
_cell.angle_gamma   90.00
#
_symmetry.space_group_name_H-M   'P 1'
#
loop_
_entity.id
_entity.type
_entity.pdbx_description
1 polymer ?
#
loop_
_entity_poly.entity_id
_entity_poly.type
_entity_poly.pdbx_seq_one_letter_code
_entity_poly.pdbx_strand_id
1 'polypeptide(L)'
;MGAETVTGTPKAPGEAPAAVEVAVDAAAPTSPLPRVWNRIIGAEHLSLLLWDKPGPGGSDTAAEYHEALGKVRDELGVRAVRAHGTFLPETVSVRPDGSFDFSGLDEVYDRFLATGLKPVVELSFMPEELAKDPGYTVFDYKALVSTPTSWERWGELCHALVVHLQERYGRDEVAGWEFEVWNEANLEVFWNGTQDDYHRLYAYAVRAVKAADPRIRVGGPSSAAAGWVGALLEYCRAEDLPVDFVSTHTYGNAPLDFRPLTRAYAEATGRPEPEILWTEWGVTPTHFHPVSDSVFSAPFVLRGMKSALASTDALAYWVATDQFEELGWPPKLFHGGFGLLTVGNLRKPRYWALWLLNQLAGDRAPVAVSGDGADATVEALATRAEDGSAVDVLVWNGTLDQSKVAGAAALGRSTTVRVTGLEPGARYAVSAYRVDEAHGNIQAVWEEIGGGDWPDAPQWGKLREADRLPAEPLAPVLADAAGTVRVEVELPMPGIRLLGLRRA
;
A
#
# COMPACT_ATOMS: atom_id res chain seq x y z
N MET A 1 -39.22 29.70 7.07
CA MET A 1 -39.89 28.40 7.24
C MET A 1 -38.78 27.36 7.40
N GLY A 2 -38.49 26.94 8.63
CA GLY A 2 -37.54 25.85 8.87
C GLY A 2 -38.22 24.55 8.47
N ALA A 3 -37.66 23.83 7.49
CA ALA A 3 -38.16 22.50 7.17
C ALA A 3 -37.86 21.58 8.35
N GLU A 4 -38.90 20.94 8.89
CA GLU A 4 -38.73 19.88 9.89
C GLU A 4 -37.92 18.74 9.28
N THR A 5 -36.90 18.30 10.01
CA THR A 5 -36.08 17.15 9.63
C THR A 5 -36.96 15.91 9.62
N VAL A 6 -37.10 15.27 8.45
CA VAL A 6 -37.77 13.98 8.33
C VAL A 6 -36.81 12.91 8.85
N THR A 7 -37.15 12.26 9.96
CA THR A 7 -36.39 11.12 10.50
C THR A 7 -36.91 9.82 9.89
N GLY A 8 -36.02 9.10 9.21
CA GLY A 8 -36.28 7.73 8.77
C GLY A 8 -35.78 6.74 9.81
N THR A 9 -36.68 6.08 10.54
CA THR A 9 -36.31 4.98 11.43
C THR A 9 -36.29 3.67 10.64
N PRO A 10 -35.16 2.96 10.57
CA PRO A 10 -35.13 1.63 9.96
C PRO A 10 -36.08 0.69 10.71
N LYS A 11 -36.77 -0.19 9.97
CA LYS A 11 -37.57 -1.27 10.58
C LYS A 11 -36.64 -2.20 11.35
N ALA A 12 -37.16 -2.88 12.37
CA ALA A 12 -36.41 -3.87 13.13
C ALA A 12 -35.79 -4.91 12.17
N PRO A 13 -34.49 -5.23 12.31
CA PRO A 13 -33.88 -6.31 11.52
C PRO A 13 -34.58 -7.64 11.83
N GLY A 14 -34.54 -8.57 10.86
CA GLY A 14 -35.01 -9.94 11.08
C GLY A 14 -34.18 -10.68 12.14
N GLU A 15 -34.68 -11.80 12.64
CA GLU A 15 -34.06 -12.54 13.76
C GLU A 15 -32.74 -13.25 13.39
N ALA A 16 -32.44 -13.43 12.10
CA ALA A 16 -31.21 -14.07 11.60
C ALA A 16 -30.40 -13.13 10.70
N PRO A 17 -29.05 -13.19 10.73
CA PRO A 17 -28.22 -12.50 9.75
C PRO A 17 -28.60 -12.91 8.33
N ALA A 18 -28.55 -11.97 7.40
CA ALA A 18 -28.82 -12.30 5.99
C ALA A 18 -27.76 -13.28 5.46
N ALA A 19 -28.20 -14.24 4.65
CA ALA A 19 -27.35 -15.31 4.13
C ALA A 19 -26.63 -14.88 2.85
N VAL A 20 -25.35 -15.27 2.75
CA VAL A 20 -24.51 -15.09 1.57
C VAL A 20 -23.87 -16.43 1.22
N GLU A 21 -23.75 -16.71 -0.07
CA GLU A 21 -23.01 -17.86 -0.56
C GLU A 21 -21.81 -17.40 -1.39
N VAL A 22 -20.62 -17.93 -1.05
CA VAL A 22 -19.39 -17.78 -1.83
C VAL A 22 -19.12 -19.12 -2.50
N ALA A 23 -19.24 -19.17 -3.83
CA ALA A 23 -19.07 -20.37 -4.63
C ALA A 23 -17.73 -20.35 -5.38
N VAL A 24 -16.90 -21.36 -5.17
CA VAL A 24 -15.62 -21.55 -5.85
C VAL A 24 -15.65 -22.85 -6.64
N ASP A 25 -15.30 -22.78 -7.92
CA ASP A 25 -15.11 -23.97 -8.76
C ASP A 25 -13.62 -24.32 -8.83
N ALA A 26 -13.19 -25.30 -8.03
CA ALA A 26 -11.80 -25.73 -7.99
C ALA A 26 -11.38 -26.53 -9.23
N ALA A 27 -12.31 -26.96 -10.09
CA ALA A 27 -12.00 -27.62 -11.35
C ALA A 27 -11.85 -26.63 -12.52
N ALA A 28 -12.30 -25.39 -12.37
CA ALA A 28 -12.23 -24.39 -13.42
C ALA A 28 -10.77 -23.96 -13.72
N PRO A 29 -10.49 -23.44 -14.93
CA PRO A 29 -9.19 -22.84 -15.25
C PRO A 29 -8.87 -21.68 -14.31
N THR A 30 -7.63 -21.64 -13.82
CA THR A 30 -7.12 -20.55 -13.00
C THR A 30 -6.56 -19.42 -13.86
N SER A 31 -6.39 -18.25 -13.25
CA SER A 31 -5.69 -17.10 -13.84
C SER A 31 -4.58 -16.62 -12.91
N PRO A 32 -3.48 -16.04 -13.43
CA PRO A 32 -2.38 -15.57 -12.60
C PRO A 32 -2.86 -14.66 -11.47
N LEU A 33 -2.26 -14.81 -10.28
CA LEU A 33 -2.42 -13.87 -9.17
C LEU A 33 -1.24 -12.89 -9.15
N PRO A 34 -1.32 -11.73 -9.85
CA PRO A 34 -0.31 -10.71 -9.72
C PRO A 34 -0.37 -10.15 -8.29
N ARG A 35 0.72 -10.32 -7.52
CA ARG A 35 0.81 -9.84 -6.14
C ARG A 35 1.06 -8.33 -6.09
N VAL A 36 0.09 -7.55 -6.57
CA VAL A 36 0.21 -6.08 -6.74
C VAL A 36 0.55 -5.34 -5.44
N TRP A 37 0.23 -5.93 -4.28
CA TRP A 37 0.47 -5.38 -2.94
C TRP A 37 1.90 -5.52 -2.43
N ASN A 38 2.74 -6.38 -3.02
CA ASN A 38 4.04 -6.73 -2.46
C ASN A 38 5.23 -6.28 -3.33
N ARG A 39 4.97 -5.50 -4.38
CA ARG A 39 6.05 -4.89 -5.15
C ARG A 39 6.61 -3.68 -4.42
N ILE A 40 5.76 -2.74 -4.04
CA ILE A 40 6.13 -1.44 -3.45
C ILE A 40 5.29 -1.24 -2.18
N ILE A 41 5.90 -0.68 -1.14
CA ILE A 41 5.22 -0.10 0.02
C ILE A 41 5.63 1.36 0.18
N GLY A 42 4.72 2.20 0.67
CA GLY A 42 5.03 3.57 1.07
C GLY A 42 5.76 3.64 2.41
N ALA A 43 6.49 4.71 2.62
CA ALA A 43 7.31 4.95 3.80
C ALA A 43 7.51 6.46 3.99
N GLU A 44 7.65 6.90 5.24
CA GLU A 44 8.22 8.22 5.53
C GLU A 44 9.63 8.34 4.92
N HIS A 45 10.14 9.55 4.80
CA HIS A 45 11.51 9.78 4.34
C HIS A 45 12.51 8.85 5.04
N LEU A 46 13.44 8.31 4.25
CA LEU A 46 14.32 7.24 4.74
C LEU A 46 15.36 7.75 5.76
N SER A 47 15.54 9.07 5.91
CA SER A 47 16.49 9.66 6.86
C SER A 47 16.09 9.36 8.31
N LEU A 48 14.86 8.93 8.59
CA LEU A 48 14.46 8.36 9.88
C LEU A 48 15.31 7.15 10.32
N LEU A 49 15.97 6.44 9.39
CA LEU A 49 16.95 5.38 9.72
C LEU A 49 18.20 5.91 10.43
N LEU A 50 18.43 7.22 10.40
CA LEU A 50 19.53 7.91 11.10
C LEU A 50 19.06 8.66 12.36
N TRP A 51 17.76 8.63 12.67
CA TRP A 51 17.20 9.38 13.79
C TRP A 51 17.80 8.92 15.13
N ASP A 52 18.44 9.86 15.84
CA ASP A 52 19.19 9.59 17.08
C ASP A 52 18.55 10.21 18.33
N LYS A 53 17.43 10.92 18.15
CA LYS A 53 16.66 11.53 19.24
C LYS A 53 15.55 10.60 19.72
N PRO A 54 15.04 10.78 20.95
CA PRO A 54 13.83 10.10 21.38
C PRO A 54 12.66 10.37 20.42
N GLY A 55 12.07 9.32 19.89
CA GLY A 55 10.88 9.37 19.05
C GLY A 55 9.58 9.47 19.87
N PRO A 56 8.42 9.36 19.19
CA PRO A 56 7.11 9.34 19.83
C PRO A 56 7.03 8.27 20.94
N GLY A 57 6.47 8.63 22.09
CA GLY A 57 6.38 7.72 23.24
C GLY A 57 7.74 7.30 23.83
N GLY A 58 8.83 7.96 23.46
CA GLY A 58 10.20 7.57 23.85
C GLY A 58 10.77 6.40 23.04
N SER A 59 10.21 6.14 21.85
CA SER A 59 10.70 5.11 20.93
C SER A 59 12.11 5.39 20.42
N ASP A 60 12.79 4.32 20.01
CA ASP A 60 13.98 4.38 19.16
C ASP A 60 13.52 4.34 17.70
N THR A 61 13.30 5.52 17.11
CA THR A 61 12.74 5.65 15.76
C THR A 61 13.56 4.90 14.73
N ALA A 62 14.88 5.05 14.73
CA ALA A 62 15.72 4.39 13.72
C ALA A 62 15.64 2.85 13.82
N ALA A 63 15.71 2.31 15.04
CA ALA A 63 15.62 0.87 15.25
C ALA A 63 14.23 0.32 14.91
N GLU A 64 13.16 0.99 15.37
CA GLU A 64 11.79 0.57 15.10
C GLU A 64 11.45 0.69 13.61
N TYR A 65 11.92 1.75 12.94
CA TYR A 65 11.70 1.94 11.51
C TYR A 65 12.41 0.86 10.68
N HIS A 66 13.66 0.54 11.00
CA HIS A 66 14.38 -0.57 10.38
C HIS A 66 13.66 -1.92 10.61
N GLU A 67 13.17 -2.19 11.82
CA GLU A 67 12.39 -3.40 12.11
C GLU A 67 11.07 -3.44 11.31
N ALA A 68 10.36 -2.32 11.20
CA ALA A 68 9.13 -2.22 10.42
C ALA A 68 9.34 -2.59 8.95
N LEU A 69 10.41 -2.08 8.34
CA LEU A 69 10.82 -2.41 6.98
C LEU A 69 11.13 -3.91 6.84
N GLY A 70 11.85 -4.49 7.80
CA GLY A 70 12.09 -5.94 7.86
C GLY A 70 10.79 -6.75 7.94
N LYS A 71 9.82 -6.33 8.76
CA LYS A 71 8.51 -7.01 8.89
C LYS A 71 7.73 -7.01 7.58
N VAL A 72 7.62 -5.87 6.89
CA VAL A 72 6.88 -5.83 5.61
C VAL A 72 7.57 -6.64 4.52
N ARG A 73 8.90 -6.71 4.52
CA ARG A 73 9.67 -7.63 3.65
C ARG A 73 9.34 -9.08 3.95
N ASP A 74 9.53 -9.50 5.21
CA ASP A 74 9.49 -10.91 5.59
C ASP A 74 8.08 -11.49 5.59
N GLU A 75 7.08 -10.70 6.00
CA GLU A 75 5.73 -11.22 6.24
C GLU A 75 4.75 -10.86 5.10
N LEU A 76 4.96 -9.72 4.43
CA LEU A 76 4.12 -9.29 3.30
C LEU A 76 4.78 -9.54 1.95
N GLY A 77 6.06 -9.92 1.93
CA GLY A 77 6.83 -10.18 0.70
C GLY A 77 7.18 -8.92 -0.08
N VAL A 78 7.20 -7.75 0.58
CA VAL A 78 7.53 -6.46 -0.04
C VAL A 78 8.95 -6.51 -0.61
N ARG A 79 9.12 -5.94 -1.81
CA ARG A 79 10.41 -5.92 -2.54
C ARG A 79 11.05 -4.54 -2.60
N ALA A 80 10.24 -3.48 -2.65
CA ALA A 80 10.71 -2.11 -2.77
C ALA A 80 9.94 -1.16 -1.85
N VAL A 81 10.58 -0.04 -1.50
CA VAL A 81 10.05 1.02 -0.65
C VAL A 81 10.10 2.33 -1.41
N ARG A 82 8.98 3.04 -1.45
CA ARG A 82 8.86 4.39 -2.01
C ARG A 82 8.68 5.36 -0.85
N ALA A 83 9.55 6.37 -0.78
CA ALA A 83 9.56 7.39 0.25
C ALA A 83 9.94 8.74 -0.36
N HIS A 84 9.43 9.82 0.22
CA HIS A 84 9.80 11.17 -0.19
C HIS A 84 11.23 11.53 0.20
N GLY A 85 11.77 12.58 -0.42
CA GLY A 85 12.87 13.33 0.16
C GLY A 85 14.27 12.76 -0.07
N THR A 86 14.53 12.11 -1.21
CA THR A 86 15.90 11.69 -1.63
C THR A 86 16.93 12.81 -1.59
N PHE A 87 16.49 14.06 -1.74
CA PHE A 87 17.30 15.29 -1.78
C PHE A 87 17.01 16.23 -0.61
N LEU A 88 16.52 15.70 0.51
CA LEU A 88 16.44 16.48 1.75
C LEU A 88 17.84 17.00 2.17
N PRO A 89 17.93 18.14 2.88
CA PRO A 89 19.22 18.77 3.20
C PRO A 89 20.21 17.87 3.96
N GLU A 90 19.71 16.94 4.78
CA GLU A 90 20.53 15.97 5.49
C GLU A 90 21.04 14.82 4.59
N THR A 91 20.45 14.64 3.41
CA THR A 91 20.82 13.58 2.45
C THR A 91 21.73 14.09 1.34
N VAL A 92 21.41 15.26 0.76
CA VAL A 92 22.14 15.85 -0.36
C VAL A 92 22.32 17.34 -0.16
N SER A 93 23.54 17.82 -0.39
CA SER A 93 23.87 19.25 -0.35
C SER A 93 24.73 19.69 -1.53
N VAL A 94 24.83 21.00 -1.77
CA VAL A 94 25.67 21.56 -2.83
C VAL A 94 26.90 22.24 -2.21
N ARG A 95 28.09 21.76 -2.56
CA ARG A 95 29.35 22.33 -2.08
C ARG A 95 29.61 23.72 -2.69
N PRO A 96 30.48 24.55 -2.09
CA PRO A 96 30.80 25.88 -2.62
C PRO A 96 31.38 25.92 -4.03
N ASP A 97 31.98 24.82 -4.50
CA ASP A 97 32.49 24.66 -5.87
C ASP A 97 31.40 24.21 -6.87
N GLY A 98 30.17 24.07 -6.38
CA GLY A 98 29.02 23.58 -7.10
C GLY A 98 28.83 22.07 -6.98
N SER A 99 29.85 21.25 -6.68
CA SER A 99 29.71 19.80 -6.67
C SER A 99 28.65 19.30 -5.67
N PHE A 100 27.98 18.20 -5.99
CA PHE A 100 26.99 17.59 -5.09
C PHE A 100 27.68 16.72 -4.04
N ASP A 101 27.19 16.77 -2.80
CA ASP A 101 27.60 15.89 -1.72
C ASP A 101 26.48 14.90 -1.39
N PHE A 102 26.78 13.61 -1.48
CA PHE A 102 25.85 12.50 -1.24
C PHE A 102 26.18 11.73 0.06
N SER A 103 27.09 12.22 0.91
CA SER A 103 27.51 11.47 2.11
C SER A 103 26.36 11.14 3.06
N GLY A 104 25.38 12.05 3.20
CA GLY A 104 24.19 11.80 4.01
C GLY A 104 23.29 10.73 3.40
N LEU A 105 23.07 10.81 2.08
CA LEU A 105 22.33 9.80 1.33
C LEU A 105 22.99 8.42 1.44
N ASP A 106 24.33 8.35 1.41
CA ASP A 106 25.08 7.11 1.58
C ASP A 106 24.79 6.45 2.94
N GLU A 107 24.79 7.23 4.03
CA GLU A 107 24.48 6.71 5.37
C GLU A 107 23.05 6.17 5.44
N VAL A 108 22.09 6.88 4.83
CA VAL A 108 20.69 6.44 4.76
C VAL A 108 20.55 5.16 3.93
N TYR A 109 21.08 5.16 2.71
CA TYR A 109 20.91 4.06 1.76
C TYR A 109 21.67 2.80 2.19
N ASP A 110 22.82 2.92 2.86
CA ASP A 110 23.52 1.78 3.42
C ASP A 110 22.67 1.06 4.48
N ARG A 111 22.05 1.82 5.41
CA ARG A 111 21.16 1.23 6.41
C ARG A 111 19.88 0.69 5.78
N PHE A 112 19.34 1.39 4.79
CA PHE A 112 18.14 0.96 4.08
C PHE A 112 18.39 -0.33 3.30
N LEU A 113 19.43 -0.41 2.47
CA LEU A 113 19.75 -1.59 1.68
C LEU A 113 20.15 -2.80 2.54
N ALA A 114 20.64 -2.57 3.77
CA ALA A 114 20.84 -3.66 4.74
C ALA A 114 19.52 -4.35 5.17
N THR A 115 18.37 -3.70 4.95
CA THR A 115 17.05 -4.35 5.05
C THR A 115 16.74 -5.25 3.86
N GLY A 116 17.60 -5.37 2.84
CA GLY A 116 17.35 -6.20 1.66
C GLY A 116 16.18 -5.74 0.77
N LEU A 117 15.66 -4.53 1.00
CA LEU A 117 14.66 -3.87 0.18
C LEU A 117 15.34 -2.94 -0.84
N LYS A 118 14.64 -2.66 -1.94
CA LYS A 118 15.10 -1.74 -2.99
C LYS A 118 14.40 -0.38 -2.89
N PRO A 119 15.06 0.72 -3.24
CA PRO A 119 14.39 2.01 -3.27
C PRO A 119 13.62 2.17 -4.58
N VAL A 120 12.41 2.71 -4.49
CA VAL A 120 11.85 3.53 -5.56
C VAL A 120 12.37 4.94 -5.30
N VAL A 121 13.35 5.36 -6.10
CA VAL A 121 14.04 6.64 -5.95
C VAL A 121 13.11 7.75 -6.43
N GLU A 122 12.41 8.39 -5.51
CA GLU A 122 11.68 9.62 -5.78
C GLU A 122 12.67 10.78 -5.90
N LEU A 123 12.80 11.35 -7.09
CA LEU A 123 13.65 12.51 -7.35
C LEU A 123 12.98 13.77 -6.80
N SER A 124 13.12 13.95 -5.49
CA SER A 124 12.52 15.02 -4.69
C SER A 124 13.27 15.21 -3.36
N PHE A 125 13.07 16.28 -2.60
CA PHE A 125 12.49 17.53 -3.08
C PHE A 125 13.62 18.39 -3.68
N MET A 126 13.53 19.71 -3.67
CA MET A 126 14.55 20.56 -4.28
C MET A 126 15.66 20.88 -3.27
N PRO A 127 16.96 20.69 -3.57
CA PRO A 127 18.02 21.25 -2.74
C PRO A 127 17.93 22.78 -2.65
N GLU A 128 18.28 23.37 -1.50
CA GLU A 128 18.15 24.80 -1.22
C GLU A 128 18.84 25.67 -2.26
N GLU A 129 20.05 25.29 -2.67
CA GLU A 129 20.88 26.05 -3.62
C GLU A 129 20.33 25.99 -5.05
N LEU A 130 19.46 25.03 -5.36
CA LEU A 130 18.78 24.92 -6.65
C LEU A 130 17.38 25.55 -6.63
N ALA A 131 16.78 25.76 -5.46
CA ALA A 131 15.42 26.27 -5.33
C ALA A 131 15.30 27.73 -5.78
N LYS A 132 14.34 28.02 -6.66
CA LYS A 132 14.04 29.40 -7.11
C LYS A 132 13.38 30.24 -6.02
N ASP A 133 12.54 29.61 -5.22
CA ASP A 133 11.93 30.16 -4.01
C ASP A 133 12.27 29.25 -2.82
N PRO A 134 13.34 29.55 -2.06
CA PRO A 134 13.75 28.77 -0.90
C PRO A 134 12.83 28.93 0.32
N GLY A 135 11.81 29.80 0.24
CA GLY A 135 10.76 29.92 1.26
C GLY A 135 9.58 28.99 1.01
N TYR A 136 9.50 28.35 -0.16
CA TYR A 136 8.37 27.53 -0.56
C TYR A 136 8.55 26.08 -0.12
N THR A 137 8.03 25.77 1.07
CA THR A 137 8.24 24.48 1.74
C THR A 137 6.95 23.77 2.09
N VAL A 138 7.02 22.44 2.25
CA VAL A 138 5.96 21.56 2.74
C VAL A 138 6.46 20.77 3.96
N PHE A 139 5.53 20.27 4.77
CA PHE A 139 5.75 19.47 5.98
C PHE A 139 6.49 20.18 7.12
N ASP A 140 6.52 19.54 8.28
CA ASP A 140 7.21 20.05 9.48
C ASP A 140 8.74 20.12 9.30
N TYR A 141 9.31 19.20 8.52
CA TYR A 141 10.74 19.20 8.17
C TYR A 141 11.09 20.16 7.03
N LYS A 142 10.12 20.92 6.51
CA LYS A 142 10.31 22.00 5.53
C LYS A 142 10.99 21.56 4.23
N ALA A 143 10.53 20.45 3.65
CA ALA A 143 10.95 20.05 2.31
C ALA A 143 10.68 21.17 1.29
N LEU A 144 11.64 21.46 0.43
CA LEU A 144 11.57 22.56 -0.53
C LEU A 144 10.88 22.14 -1.83
N VAL A 145 9.69 22.67 -2.07
CA VAL A 145 8.79 22.26 -3.17
C VAL A 145 8.75 23.28 -4.31
N SER A 146 9.92 23.84 -4.59
CA SER A 146 10.10 24.95 -5.52
C SER A 146 10.56 24.48 -6.90
N THR A 147 10.15 25.19 -7.95
CA THR A 147 10.82 25.13 -9.26
C THR A 147 12.32 25.42 -9.12
N PRO A 148 13.19 24.81 -9.95
CA PRO A 148 14.62 25.09 -9.90
C PRO A 148 14.96 26.45 -10.52
N THR A 149 16.07 27.05 -10.08
CA THR A 149 16.68 28.23 -10.72
C THR A 149 17.28 27.90 -12.09
N SER A 150 17.75 26.67 -12.29
CA SER A 150 18.25 26.15 -13.57
C SER A 150 17.79 24.70 -13.76
N TRP A 151 17.13 24.45 -14.89
CA TRP A 151 16.67 23.11 -15.28
C TRP A 151 17.84 22.19 -15.65
N GLU A 152 18.89 22.77 -16.23
CA GLU A 152 20.15 22.09 -16.54
C GLU A 152 20.80 21.60 -15.25
N ARG A 153 20.86 22.45 -14.21
CA ARG A 153 21.45 22.06 -12.93
C ARG A 153 20.67 20.96 -12.21
N TRP A 154 19.34 20.96 -12.35
CA TRP A 154 18.48 19.86 -11.93
C TRP A 154 18.83 18.55 -12.65
N GLY A 155 18.97 18.59 -13.98
CA GLY A 155 19.42 17.42 -14.76
C GLY A 155 20.81 16.93 -14.35
N GLU A 156 21.75 17.85 -14.08
CA GLU A 156 23.09 17.52 -13.59
C GLU A 156 23.06 16.81 -12.22
N LEU A 157 22.19 17.23 -11.30
CA LEU A 157 21.95 16.53 -10.03
C LEU A 157 21.46 15.11 -10.26
N CYS A 158 20.43 14.93 -11.10
CA CYS A 158 19.89 13.59 -11.40
C CYS A 158 20.95 12.67 -12.02
N HIS A 159 21.77 13.19 -12.94
CA HIS A 159 22.87 12.42 -13.55
C HIS A 159 23.92 12.04 -12.50
N ALA A 160 24.38 13.02 -11.71
CA ALA A 160 25.39 12.82 -10.68
C ALA A 160 24.93 11.81 -9.62
N LEU A 161 23.66 11.86 -9.21
CA LEU A 161 23.06 10.88 -8.32
C LEU A 161 23.20 9.46 -8.89
N VAL A 162 22.78 9.24 -10.14
CA VAL A 162 22.84 7.90 -10.74
C VAL A 162 24.28 7.40 -10.83
N VAL A 163 25.22 8.25 -11.27
CA VAL A 163 26.65 7.88 -11.35
C VAL A 163 27.17 7.51 -9.96
N HIS A 164 26.89 8.32 -8.95
CA HIS A 164 27.31 8.08 -7.56
C HIS A 164 26.75 6.76 -7.02
N LEU A 165 25.45 6.51 -7.18
CA LEU A 165 24.80 5.27 -6.77
C LEU A 165 25.42 4.05 -7.48
N GLN A 166 25.74 4.17 -8.77
CA GLN A 166 26.39 3.10 -9.54
C GLN A 166 27.81 2.81 -9.06
N GLU A 167 28.57 3.84 -8.69
CA GLU A 167 29.92 3.70 -8.14
C GLU A 167 29.89 3.01 -6.77
N ARG A 168 28.88 3.33 -5.94
CA ARG A 168 28.75 2.79 -4.58
C ARG A 168 28.13 1.38 -4.54
N TYR A 169 27.03 1.17 -5.24
CA TYR A 169 26.21 -0.05 -5.14
C TYR A 169 26.31 -0.99 -6.35
N GLY A 170 26.93 -0.52 -7.44
CA GLY A 170 27.11 -1.28 -8.67
C GLY A 170 26.01 -1.05 -9.71
N ARG A 171 26.41 -1.05 -10.98
CA ARG A 171 25.51 -0.71 -12.10
C ARG A 171 24.31 -1.65 -12.24
N ASP A 172 24.51 -2.94 -11.98
CA ASP A 172 23.43 -3.93 -12.12
C ASP A 172 22.42 -3.85 -10.99
N GLU A 173 22.83 -3.45 -9.78
CA GLU A 173 21.92 -3.22 -8.66
C GLU A 173 21.03 -2.00 -8.96
N VAL A 174 21.65 -0.86 -9.31
CA VAL A 174 20.93 0.39 -9.59
C VAL A 174 20.03 0.29 -10.84
N ALA A 175 20.42 -0.50 -11.85
CA ALA A 175 19.56 -0.79 -13.00
C ALA A 175 18.28 -1.56 -12.62
N GLY A 176 18.26 -2.20 -11.46
CA GLY A 176 17.09 -2.88 -10.90
C GLY A 176 16.20 -2.01 -10.02
N TRP A 177 16.46 -0.70 -9.90
CA TRP A 177 15.66 0.26 -9.15
C TRP A 177 14.73 1.05 -10.08
N GLU A 178 13.68 1.65 -9.51
CA GLU A 178 12.78 2.57 -10.22
C GLU A 178 13.07 4.04 -9.82
N PHE A 179 13.04 4.96 -10.79
CA PHE A 179 13.26 6.39 -10.58
C PHE A 179 11.98 7.16 -10.93
N GLU A 180 11.31 7.68 -9.91
CA GLU A 180 10.06 8.42 -10.01
C GLU A 180 10.35 9.93 -9.96
N VAL A 181 9.83 10.71 -10.91
CA VAL A 181 10.09 12.15 -10.94
C VAL A 181 9.06 12.91 -10.10
N TRP A 182 9.53 13.46 -8.97
CA TRP A 182 8.79 14.34 -8.06
C TRP A 182 7.59 13.67 -7.36
N ASN A 183 6.84 14.47 -6.60
CA ASN A 183 5.61 14.09 -5.90
C ASN A 183 4.50 15.13 -6.10
N GLU A 184 3.30 14.68 -6.48
CA GLU A 184 2.04 15.44 -6.50
C GLU A 184 2.12 16.88 -7.04
N ALA A 185 2.86 17.10 -8.13
CA ALA A 185 3.08 18.43 -8.72
C ALA A 185 1.80 19.15 -9.19
N ASN A 186 0.66 18.45 -9.20
CA ASN A 186 -0.65 19.01 -9.49
C ASN A 186 -1.34 19.65 -8.28
N LEU A 187 -0.73 19.61 -7.09
CA LEU A 187 -1.18 20.31 -5.89
C LEU A 187 -0.23 21.47 -5.58
N GLU A 188 -0.80 22.64 -5.28
CA GLU A 188 -0.04 23.84 -4.92
C GLU A 188 0.95 23.55 -3.78
N VAL A 189 0.51 22.86 -2.73
CA VAL A 189 1.34 22.55 -1.56
C VAL A 189 2.62 21.74 -1.88
N PHE A 190 2.66 21.02 -3.00
CA PHE A 190 3.81 20.20 -3.42
C PHE A 190 4.59 20.79 -4.60
N TRP A 191 4.13 21.88 -5.20
CA TRP A 191 4.77 22.47 -6.37
C TRP A 191 4.28 23.90 -6.66
N ASN A 192 5.19 24.87 -6.68
CA ASN A 192 4.87 26.25 -7.08
C ASN A 192 4.92 26.51 -8.61
N GLY A 193 5.18 25.48 -9.42
CA GLY A 193 5.25 25.60 -10.87
C GLY A 193 3.94 25.23 -11.58
N THR A 194 3.96 25.29 -12.90
CA THR A 194 2.87 24.84 -13.77
C THR A 194 3.04 23.37 -14.18
N GLN A 195 2.04 22.82 -14.89
CA GLN A 195 2.17 21.51 -15.55
C GLN A 195 3.30 21.50 -16.59
N ASP A 196 3.50 22.60 -17.32
CA ASP A 196 4.62 22.72 -18.27
C ASP A 196 5.97 22.76 -17.57
N ASP A 197 6.04 23.38 -16.38
CA ASP A 197 7.22 23.32 -15.51
C ASP A 197 7.50 21.88 -15.04
N TYR A 198 6.46 21.12 -14.68
CA TYR A 198 6.60 19.70 -14.35
C TYR A 198 7.10 18.89 -15.55
N HIS A 199 6.54 19.10 -16.75
CA HIS A 199 7.00 18.46 -17.97
C HIS A 199 8.49 18.77 -18.24
N ARG A 200 8.95 20.00 -18.00
CA ARG A 200 10.38 20.35 -18.06
C ARG A 200 11.19 19.59 -17.00
N LEU A 201 10.75 19.58 -15.74
CA LEU A 201 11.40 18.84 -14.66
C LEU A 201 11.60 17.36 -15.03
N TYR A 202 10.54 16.74 -15.56
CA TYR A 202 10.54 15.38 -16.08
C TYR A 202 11.55 15.19 -17.20
N ALA A 203 11.48 16.01 -18.26
CA ALA A 203 12.36 15.89 -19.42
C ALA A 203 13.85 15.95 -19.05
N TYR A 204 14.24 16.88 -18.17
CA TYR A 204 15.62 17.01 -17.72
C TYR A 204 16.06 15.83 -16.86
N ALA A 205 15.22 15.37 -15.91
CA ALA A 205 15.52 14.21 -15.07
C ALA A 205 15.69 12.93 -15.89
N VAL A 206 14.71 12.58 -16.72
CA VAL A 206 14.72 11.28 -17.41
C VAL A 206 15.80 11.17 -18.47
N ARG A 207 16.12 12.28 -19.17
CA ARG A 207 17.26 12.33 -20.10
C ARG A 207 18.58 12.13 -19.36
N ALA A 208 18.76 12.79 -18.22
CA ALA A 208 19.95 12.67 -17.39
C ALA A 208 20.16 11.24 -16.84
N VAL A 209 19.08 10.62 -16.33
CA VAL A 209 19.09 9.25 -15.82
C VAL A 209 19.42 8.25 -16.94
N LYS A 210 18.72 8.32 -18.08
CA LYS A 210 18.94 7.40 -19.20
C LYS A 210 20.29 7.60 -19.89
N ALA A 211 20.88 8.80 -19.82
CA ALA A 211 22.23 9.06 -20.30
C ALA A 211 23.30 8.34 -19.45
N ALA A 212 23.06 8.16 -18.14
CA ALA A 212 23.95 7.40 -17.27
C ALA A 212 23.80 5.88 -17.48
N ASP A 213 22.57 5.38 -17.59
CA ASP A 213 22.27 3.99 -17.96
C ASP A 213 20.86 3.84 -18.56
N PRO A 214 20.72 3.39 -19.82
CA PRO A 214 19.41 3.24 -20.46
C PRO A 214 18.53 2.14 -19.85
N ARG A 215 19.10 1.23 -19.04
CA ARG A 215 18.37 0.14 -18.37
C ARG A 215 17.55 0.61 -17.17
N ILE A 216 17.94 1.72 -16.53
CA ILE A 216 17.25 2.26 -15.35
C ILE A 216 15.84 2.68 -15.75
N ARG A 217 14.85 2.30 -14.94
CA ARG A 217 13.44 2.57 -15.22
C ARG A 217 13.03 3.94 -14.69
N VAL A 218 12.37 4.75 -15.52
CA VAL A 218 11.92 6.11 -15.19
C VAL A 218 10.42 6.29 -15.38
N GLY A 219 9.78 7.10 -14.54
CA GLY A 219 8.34 7.33 -14.61
C GLY A 219 7.82 8.52 -13.80
N GLY A 220 6.51 8.74 -13.92
CA GLY A 220 5.74 9.87 -13.36
C GLY A 220 4.28 9.80 -13.84
N PRO A 221 3.40 10.78 -13.57
CA PRO A 221 3.71 12.08 -12.98
C PRO A 221 3.68 12.15 -11.45
N SER A 222 3.49 11.02 -10.76
CA SER A 222 3.36 10.95 -9.29
C SER A 222 2.23 11.83 -8.76
N SER A 223 1.20 12.07 -9.56
CA SER A 223 0.18 13.08 -9.31
C SER A 223 -0.87 12.62 -8.29
N ALA A 224 -1.43 13.57 -7.56
CA ALA A 224 -2.60 13.35 -6.73
C ALA A 224 -3.85 13.04 -7.57
N ALA A 225 -4.73 12.21 -7.03
CA ALA A 225 -6.08 11.93 -7.56
C ALA A 225 -6.10 11.53 -9.05
N ALA A 226 -5.14 10.71 -9.48
CA ALA A 226 -5.08 10.20 -10.86
C ALA A 226 -4.93 11.30 -11.94
N GLY A 227 -4.52 12.51 -11.56
CA GLY A 227 -4.35 13.65 -12.46
C GLY A 227 -3.21 13.46 -13.45
N TRP A 228 -3.11 14.29 -14.50
CA TRP A 228 -1.93 14.49 -15.36
C TRP A 228 -1.29 13.27 -16.07
N VAL A 229 -1.70 12.01 -15.83
CA VAL A 229 -1.12 10.80 -16.45
C VAL A 229 -1.20 10.88 -17.97
N GLY A 230 -2.38 11.20 -18.51
CA GLY A 230 -2.56 11.36 -19.95
C GLY A 230 -1.77 12.53 -20.54
N ALA A 231 -1.61 13.62 -19.78
CA ALA A 231 -0.83 14.78 -20.21
C ALA A 231 0.67 14.45 -20.30
N LEU A 232 1.20 13.71 -19.32
CA LEU A 232 2.59 13.26 -19.36
C LEU A 232 2.85 12.30 -20.52
N LEU A 233 1.96 11.32 -20.75
CA LEU A 233 2.12 10.37 -21.88
C LEU A 233 2.12 11.10 -23.22
N GLU A 234 1.24 12.08 -23.40
CA GLU A 234 1.18 12.91 -24.61
C GLU A 234 2.44 13.77 -24.76
N TYR A 235 2.93 14.38 -23.68
CA TYR A 235 4.18 15.12 -23.69
C TYR A 235 5.37 14.23 -24.05
N CYS A 236 5.47 13.04 -23.45
CA CYS A 236 6.53 12.08 -23.75
C CYS A 236 6.49 11.63 -25.21
N ARG A 237 5.29 11.45 -25.77
CA ARG A 237 5.10 11.12 -27.19
C ARG A 237 5.57 12.27 -28.09
N ALA A 238 5.22 13.50 -27.76
CA ALA A 238 5.56 14.69 -28.55
C ALA A 238 7.06 15.00 -28.55
N GLU A 239 7.72 14.84 -27.40
CA GLU A 239 9.13 15.19 -27.17
C GLU A 239 10.10 13.98 -27.26
N ASP A 240 9.59 12.82 -27.68
CA ASP A 240 10.32 11.55 -27.80
C ASP A 240 11.01 11.10 -26.49
N LEU A 241 10.39 11.39 -25.34
CA LEU A 241 10.95 11.12 -24.02
C LEU A 241 10.69 9.68 -23.55
N PRO A 242 11.62 9.06 -22.81
CA PRO A 242 11.44 7.74 -22.21
C PRO A 242 10.41 7.80 -21.07
N VAL A 243 9.54 6.77 -21.00
CA VAL A 243 8.61 6.52 -19.90
C VAL A 243 8.43 5.00 -19.77
N ASP A 244 8.97 4.41 -18.71
CA ASP A 244 8.92 2.95 -18.48
C ASP A 244 7.77 2.55 -17.57
N PHE A 245 7.21 3.51 -16.82
CA PHE A 245 6.02 3.36 -16.02
C PHE A 245 5.31 4.71 -15.84
N VAL A 246 4.00 4.67 -15.66
CA VAL A 246 3.23 5.80 -15.13
C VAL A 246 3.00 5.61 -13.64
N SER A 247 3.06 6.70 -12.89
CA SER A 247 2.78 6.71 -11.46
C SER A 247 1.81 7.81 -11.03
N THR A 248 0.98 7.51 -10.04
CA THR A 248 -0.03 8.44 -9.50
C THR A 248 -0.68 7.88 -8.22
N HIS A 249 -1.43 8.71 -7.50
CA HIS A 249 -2.02 8.38 -6.22
C HIS A 249 -3.55 8.49 -6.22
N THR A 250 -4.19 7.74 -5.33
CA THR A 250 -5.58 7.96 -4.96
C THR A 250 -5.84 7.42 -3.55
N TYR A 251 -6.78 8.06 -2.84
CA TYR A 251 -7.14 7.67 -1.49
C TYR A 251 -8.66 7.55 -1.36
N GLY A 252 -9.11 6.63 -0.50
CA GLY A 252 -10.53 6.40 -0.23
C GLY A 252 -11.32 5.83 -1.42
N ASN A 253 -10.63 5.44 -2.50
CA ASN A 253 -11.22 4.88 -3.71
C ASN A 253 -10.40 3.69 -4.23
N ALA A 254 -11.02 2.83 -5.03
CA ALA A 254 -10.30 1.86 -5.84
C ALA A 254 -9.44 2.57 -6.91
N PRO A 255 -8.25 2.04 -7.25
CA PRO A 255 -7.43 2.59 -8.33
C PRO A 255 -8.18 2.57 -9.68
N LEU A 256 -7.98 3.61 -10.48
CA LEU A 256 -8.51 3.68 -11.84
C LEU A 256 -7.73 2.77 -12.79
N ASP A 257 -8.37 2.35 -13.89
CA ASP A 257 -7.70 1.57 -14.94
C ASP A 257 -7.07 2.50 -15.99
N PHE A 258 -5.74 2.56 -16.00
CA PHE A 258 -4.96 3.31 -16.98
C PHE A 258 -4.48 2.48 -18.17
N ARG A 259 -4.77 1.16 -18.22
CA ARG A 259 -4.36 0.30 -19.34
C ARG A 259 -4.80 0.80 -20.71
N PRO A 260 -6.01 1.38 -20.87
CA PRO A 260 -6.38 1.98 -22.15
C PRO A 260 -5.43 3.10 -22.60
N LEU A 261 -4.95 3.94 -21.67
CA LEU A 261 -4.02 5.03 -21.98
C LEU A 261 -2.61 4.51 -22.29
N THR A 262 -2.09 3.59 -21.47
CA THR A 262 -0.73 3.03 -21.67
C THR A 262 -0.63 2.23 -22.96
N ARG A 263 -1.67 1.44 -23.30
CA ARG A 263 -1.75 0.73 -24.59
C ARG A 263 -1.82 1.67 -25.78
N ALA A 264 -2.64 2.70 -25.71
CA ALA A 264 -2.73 3.70 -26.78
C ALA A 264 -1.38 4.40 -27.00
N TYR A 265 -0.65 4.71 -25.92
CA TYR A 265 0.72 5.24 -26.00
C TYR A 265 1.68 4.27 -26.69
N ALA A 266 1.67 2.99 -26.29
CA ALA A 266 2.52 1.95 -26.87
C ALA A 266 2.25 1.76 -28.37
N GLU A 267 0.97 1.69 -28.76
CA GLU A 267 0.55 1.58 -30.15
C GLU A 267 0.96 2.79 -30.99
N ALA A 268 0.84 4.00 -30.44
CA ALA A 268 1.18 5.24 -31.14
C ALA A 268 2.70 5.46 -31.32
N THR A 269 3.51 4.93 -30.40
CA THR A 269 4.97 5.16 -30.38
C THR A 269 5.80 3.96 -30.85
N GLY A 270 5.23 2.75 -30.84
CA GLY A 270 5.97 1.50 -31.04
C GLY A 270 6.88 1.11 -29.88
N ARG A 271 6.80 1.81 -28.74
CA ARG A 271 7.56 1.52 -27.51
C ARG A 271 6.82 0.49 -26.64
N PRO A 272 7.51 -0.19 -25.69
CA PRO A 272 6.84 -1.03 -24.71
C PRO A 272 5.73 -0.28 -23.96
N GLU A 273 4.66 -1.00 -23.62
CA GLU A 273 3.59 -0.45 -22.77
C GLU A 273 4.16 -0.06 -21.39
N PRO A 274 4.00 1.20 -20.95
CA PRO A 274 4.40 1.59 -19.60
C PRO A 274 3.63 0.80 -18.55
N GLU A 275 4.33 0.36 -17.51
CA GLU A 275 3.66 -0.20 -16.33
C GLU A 275 2.84 0.86 -15.59
N ILE A 276 1.88 0.43 -14.77
CA ILE A 276 1.03 1.30 -13.94
C ILE A 276 1.36 1.06 -12.47
N LEU A 277 2.00 2.04 -11.85
CA LEU A 277 2.39 2.01 -10.43
C LEU A 277 1.58 3.03 -9.64
N TRP A 278 0.67 2.56 -8.79
CA TRP A 278 0.07 3.45 -7.80
C TRP A 278 1.04 3.55 -6.62
N THR A 279 1.90 4.57 -6.64
CA THR A 279 3.02 4.75 -5.70
C THR A 279 2.59 5.25 -4.33
N GLU A 280 1.37 5.73 -4.21
CA GLU A 280 0.64 5.87 -2.96
C GLU A 280 -0.84 5.50 -3.13
N TRP A 281 -1.34 4.75 -2.15
CA TRP A 281 -2.74 4.40 -2.06
C TRP A 281 -3.11 4.08 -0.61
N GLY A 282 -4.34 4.40 -0.22
CA GLY A 282 -4.81 4.10 1.12
C GLY A 282 -6.28 4.39 1.35
N VAL A 283 -6.69 4.21 2.61
CA VAL A 283 -8.08 4.36 3.05
C VAL A 283 -8.52 5.82 3.06
N THR A 284 -7.60 6.73 3.33
CA THR A 284 -7.85 8.17 3.48
C THR A 284 -6.55 8.93 3.30
N PRO A 285 -6.55 10.15 2.72
CA PRO A 285 -5.38 11.01 2.67
C PRO A 285 -5.23 11.85 3.95
N THR A 286 -6.17 11.75 4.89
CA THR A 286 -6.17 12.53 6.12
C THR A 286 -5.37 11.81 7.21
N HIS A 287 -4.19 12.36 7.55
CA HIS A 287 -3.44 11.91 8.71
C HIS A 287 -4.27 12.14 9.99
N PHE A 288 -4.15 11.24 10.95
CA PHE A 288 -4.92 11.21 12.20
C PHE A 288 -6.41 10.88 12.07
N HIS A 289 -6.86 10.37 10.93
CA HIS A 289 -8.25 9.95 10.79
C HIS A 289 -8.49 8.58 11.47
N PRO A 290 -9.47 8.43 12.39
CA PRO A 290 -9.67 7.21 13.17
C PRO A 290 -9.91 5.93 12.35
N VAL A 291 -10.41 6.08 11.11
CA VAL A 291 -10.61 4.94 10.19
C VAL A 291 -9.34 4.12 9.97
N SER A 292 -8.17 4.75 10.06
CA SER A 292 -6.89 4.12 9.81
C SER A 292 -6.54 3.02 10.81
N ASP A 293 -6.92 3.18 12.07
CA ASP A 293 -6.63 2.17 13.11
C ASP A 293 -7.72 1.10 13.19
N SER A 294 -8.92 1.41 12.68
CA SER A 294 -10.10 0.56 12.76
C SER A 294 -10.06 -0.68 11.86
N VAL A 295 -10.85 -1.68 12.21
CA VAL A 295 -11.04 -2.88 11.40
C VAL A 295 -11.70 -2.60 10.06
N PHE A 296 -12.44 -1.50 9.94
CA PHE A 296 -13.04 -1.03 8.68
C PHE A 296 -12.02 -0.90 7.54
N SER A 297 -10.79 -0.53 7.87
CA SER A 297 -9.69 -0.40 6.90
C SER A 297 -9.33 -1.73 6.22
N ALA A 298 -9.53 -2.88 6.87
CA ALA A 298 -9.10 -4.18 6.38
C ALA A 298 -9.92 -4.66 5.17
N PRO A 299 -11.27 -4.72 5.21
CA PRO A 299 -12.09 -5.00 4.02
C PRO A 299 -11.88 -3.98 2.89
N PHE A 300 -11.65 -2.71 3.22
CA PHE A 300 -11.35 -1.67 2.22
C PHE A 300 -10.04 -1.98 1.47
N VAL A 301 -8.99 -2.35 2.20
CA VAL A 301 -7.70 -2.78 1.63
C VAL A 301 -7.90 -3.97 0.68
N LEU A 302 -8.64 -5.00 1.10
CA LEU A 302 -8.90 -6.18 0.26
C LEU A 302 -9.67 -5.83 -1.02
N ARG A 303 -10.68 -4.96 -0.94
CA ARG A 303 -11.42 -4.46 -2.10
C ARG A 303 -10.51 -3.75 -3.08
N GLY A 304 -9.68 -2.82 -2.60
CA GLY A 304 -8.72 -2.10 -3.44
C GLY A 304 -7.75 -3.05 -4.14
N MET A 305 -7.13 -3.95 -3.37
CA MET A 305 -6.20 -4.94 -3.91
C MET A 305 -6.85 -5.86 -4.94
N LYS A 306 -8.06 -6.37 -4.69
CA LYS A 306 -8.81 -7.20 -5.66
C LYS A 306 -9.10 -6.42 -6.95
N SER A 307 -9.53 -5.17 -6.85
CA SER A 307 -9.84 -4.34 -8.02
C SER A 307 -8.60 -4.08 -8.89
N ALA A 308 -7.43 -3.95 -8.28
CA ALA A 308 -6.16 -3.68 -8.96
C ALA A 308 -5.61 -4.87 -9.74
N LEU A 309 -6.04 -6.11 -9.46
CA LEU A 309 -5.50 -7.33 -10.08
C LEU A 309 -5.70 -7.42 -11.60
N ALA A 310 -6.57 -6.58 -12.17
CA ALA A 310 -6.84 -6.56 -13.61
C ALA A 310 -6.10 -5.45 -14.36
N SER A 311 -5.72 -4.36 -13.67
CA SER A 311 -5.36 -3.09 -14.31
C SER A 311 -4.03 -2.52 -13.85
N THR A 312 -3.43 -3.03 -12.77
CA THR A 312 -2.30 -2.37 -12.09
C THR A 312 -1.10 -3.31 -11.93
N ASP A 313 0.12 -2.78 -12.02
CA ASP A 313 1.38 -3.54 -11.80
C ASP A 313 1.92 -3.43 -10.36
N ALA A 314 1.59 -2.33 -9.66
CA ALA A 314 1.82 -2.16 -8.22
C ALA A 314 0.76 -1.27 -7.59
N LEU A 315 0.25 -1.66 -6.42
CA LEU A 315 -0.60 -0.82 -5.57
C LEU A 315 0.09 -0.66 -4.21
N ALA A 316 0.86 0.42 -4.06
CA ALA A 316 1.65 0.68 -2.87
C ALA A 316 0.77 1.25 -1.77
N TYR A 317 0.66 0.54 -0.65
CA TYR A 317 -0.03 1.07 0.52
C TYR A 317 0.84 2.14 1.20
N TRP A 318 0.28 3.33 1.43
CA TRP A 318 0.89 4.41 2.21
C TRP A 318 0.42 4.30 3.67
N VAL A 319 1.21 3.84 4.65
CA VAL A 319 2.66 3.48 4.64
C VAL A 319 2.98 2.23 5.49
N ALA A 320 4.23 1.80 5.53
CA ALA A 320 4.70 0.67 6.34
C ALA A 320 4.46 0.83 7.86
N THR A 321 4.69 2.02 8.44
CA THR A 321 4.66 2.24 9.89
C THR A 321 4.30 3.68 10.27
N ASP A 322 3.76 3.87 11.47
CA ASP A 322 3.46 5.17 12.07
C ASP A 322 4.70 5.93 12.57
N GLN A 323 5.93 5.40 12.40
CA GLN A 323 7.15 6.23 12.51
C GLN A 323 7.15 7.22 11.33
N PHE A 324 6.47 8.34 11.53
CA PHE A 324 6.02 9.28 10.49
C PHE A 324 5.96 10.69 11.09
N GLU A 325 6.39 11.72 10.36
CA GLU A 325 6.50 13.09 10.88
C GLU A 325 6.01 14.20 9.94
N GLU A 326 5.71 13.93 8.66
CA GLU A 326 5.28 14.94 7.67
C GLU A 326 4.24 15.94 8.18
N LEU A 327 3.19 15.42 8.84
CA LEU A 327 2.05 16.18 9.35
C LEU A 327 2.03 16.20 10.89
N GLY A 328 3.20 16.05 11.50
CA GLY A 328 3.41 15.99 12.94
C GLY A 328 3.61 14.57 13.46
N TRP A 329 4.49 14.46 14.45
CA TRP A 329 4.76 13.20 15.14
C TRP A 329 3.50 12.65 15.85
N PRO A 330 3.31 11.32 15.89
CA PRO A 330 2.25 10.66 16.64
C PRO A 330 2.14 11.18 18.08
N PRO A 331 0.97 11.67 18.51
CA PRO A 331 0.80 12.15 19.89
C PRO A 331 0.53 11.01 20.89
N LYS A 332 0.09 9.84 20.39
CA LYS A 332 -0.30 8.66 21.17
C LYS A 332 -0.22 7.40 20.30
N LEU A 333 -0.28 6.21 20.89
CA LEU A 333 -0.15 4.93 20.17
C LEU A 333 -1.16 4.77 19.03
N PHE A 334 -2.45 4.91 19.30
CA PHE A 334 -3.52 4.89 18.30
C PHE A 334 -4.04 6.31 18.10
N HIS A 335 -3.69 6.88 16.95
CA HIS A 335 -3.90 8.28 16.61
C HIS A 335 -4.51 8.46 15.22
N GLY A 336 -4.83 7.38 14.49
CA GLY A 336 -5.30 7.42 13.11
C GLY A 336 -4.17 7.61 12.08
N GLY A 337 -2.94 7.22 12.43
CA GLY A 337 -1.76 7.30 11.56
C GLY A 337 -1.88 6.45 10.30
N PHE A 338 -1.09 6.72 9.26
CA PHE A 338 -1.17 5.99 7.99
C PHE A 338 -0.61 4.56 8.07
N GLY A 339 0.25 4.26 9.03
CA GLY A 339 1.06 3.04 9.08
C GLY A 339 0.26 1.74 9.16
N LEU A 340 0.69 0.72 8.43
CA LEU A 340 0.25 -0.66 8.66
C LEU A 340 0.64 -1.15 10.06
N LEU A 341 1.77 -0.66 10.55
CA LEU A 341 2.31 -0.89 11.89
C LEU A 341 2.17 0.37 12.75
N THR A 342 1.93 0.20 14.06
CA THR A 342 1.99 1.30 15.03
C THR A 342 3.44 1.74 15.29
N VAL A 343 3.63 2.86 15.99
CA VAL A 343 4.85 3.06 16.81
C VAL A 343 4.99 1.86 17.75
N GLY A 344 6.16 1.25 17.86
CA GLY A 344 6.39 -0.02 18.56
C GLY A 344 6.02 -1.28 17.75
N ASN A 345 5.75 -1.14 16.45
CA ASN A 345 5.63 -2.23 15.47
C ASN A 345 4.52 -3.27 15.72
N LEU A 346 3.37 -2.85 16.26
CA LEU A 346 2.18 -3.70 16.39
C LEU A 346 1.35 -3.69 15.09
N ARG A 347 0.78 -4.83 14.69
CA ARG A 347 0.06 -4.97 13.41
C ARG A 347 -1.39 -4.50 13.53
N LYS A 348 -1.73 -3.46 12.76
CA LYS A 348 -3.11 -2.98 12.63
C LYS A 348 -3.95 -3.93 11.76
N PRO A 349 -5.29 -3.88 11.82
CA PRO A 349 -6.16 -4.77 11.03
C PRO A 349 -5.83 -4.83 9.53
N ARG A 350 -5.47 -3.69 8.93
CA ARG A 350 -5.03 -3.60 7.52
C ARG A 350 -3.71 -4.33 7.21
N TYR A 351 -2.81 -4.45 8.17
CA TYR A 351 -1.61 -5.30 8.03
C TYR A 351 -2.03 -6.75 7.85
N TRP A 352 -2.95 -7.23 8.70
CA TRP A 352 -3.47 -8.59 8.61
C TRP A 352 -4.19 -8.85 7.28
N ALA A 353 -4.89 -7.87 6.72
CA ALA A 353 -5.48 -8.00 5.38
C ALA A 353 -4.43 -8.30 4.31
N LEU A 354 -3.31 -7.57 4.29
CA LEU A 354 -2.20 -7.82 3.36
C LEU A 354 -1.48 -9.13 3.66
N TRP A 355 -1.31 -9.47 4.94
CA TRP A 355 -0.72 -10.74 5.35
C TRP A 355 -1.54 -11.94 4.83
N LEU A 356 -2.88 -11.88 4.96
CA LEU A 356 -3.80 -12.91 4.47
C LEU A 356 -3.78 -13.02 2.93
N LEU A 357 -3.71 -11.90 2.21
CA LEU A 357 -3.47 -11.92 0.76
C LEU A 357 -2.16 -12.64 0.42
N ASN A 358 -1.11 -12.42 1.22
CA ASN A 358 0.17 -13.06 1.00
C ASN A 358 0.15 -14.57 1.29
N GLN A 359 -0.76 -15.05 2.14
CA GLN A 359 -0.95 -16.48 2.42
C GLN A 359 -1.61 -17.26 1.28
N LEU A 360 -2.26 -16.57 0.33
CA LEU A 360 -2.94 -17.23 -0.78
C LEU A 360 -1.94 -17.98 -1.66
N ALA A 361 -2.15 -19.28 -1.83
CA ALA A 361 -1.28 -20.16 -2.60
C ALA A 361 -1.82 -20.41 -4.01
N GLY A 362 -0.92 -20.46 -4.99
CA GLY A 362 -1.25 -20.73 -6.39
C GLY A 362 -1.92 -19.57 -7.11
N ASP A 363 -2.75 -19.91 -8.09
CA ASP A 363 -3.37 -18.96 -9.02
C ASP A 363 -4.85 -18.75 -8.68
N ARG A 364 -5.43 -17.66 -9.19
CA ARG A 364 -6.82 -17.27 -8.92
C ARG A 364 -7.78 -18.29 -9.51
N ALA A 365 -8.60 -18.87 -8.65
CA ALA A 365 -9.75 -19.68 -9.04
C ALA A 365 -10.98 -18.78 -9.22
N PRO A 366 -11.89 -19.09 -10.16
CA PRO A 366 -13.16 -18.39 -10.27
C PRO A 366 -13.97 -18.47 -8.98
N VAL A 367 -14.45 -17.33 -8.52
CA VAL A 367 -15.30 -17.20 -7.34
C VAL A 367 -16.51 -16.33 -7.66
N ALA A 368 -17.68 -16.74 -7.22
CA ALA A 368 -18.92 -15.98 -7.33
C ALA A 368 -19.53 -15.79 -5.95
N VAL A 369 -20.01 -14.58 -5.67
CA VAL A 369 -20.75 -14.27 -4.44
C VAL A 369 -22.22 -14.06 -4.80
N SER A 370 -23.14 -14.61 -4.01
CA SER A 370 -24.58 -14.46 -4.21
C SER A 370 -25.32 -14.32 -2.88
N GLY A 371 -26.51 -13.71 -2.91
CA GLY A 371 -27.28 -13.41 -1.69
C GLY A 371 -27.19 -11.93 -1.29
N ASP A 372 -27.45 -11.64 0.00
CA ASP A 372 -27.61 -10.26 0.47
C ASP A 372 -26.27 -9.52 0.61
N GLY A 373 -26.08 -8.47 -0.18
CA GLY A 373 -24.84 -7.69 -0.21
C GLY A 373 -23.72 -8.30 -1.07
N ALA A 374 -24.00 -9.34 -1.86
CA ALA A 374 -23.06 -9.90 -2.82
C ALA A 374 -22.51 -8.84 -3.78
N ASP A 375 -21.19 -8.81 -3.95
CA ASP A 375 -20.41 -7.85 -4.76
C ASP A 375 -20.60 -6.37 -4.35
N ALA A 376 -21.40 -6.10 -3.31
CA ALA A 376 -21.67 -4.76 -2.80
C ALA A 376 -20.96 -4.57 -1.45
N THR A 377 -21.32 -5.35 -0.43
CA THR A 377 -20.66 -5.34 0.88
C THR A 377 -19.81 -6.59 1.10
N VAL A 378 -20.22 -7.73 0.54
CA VAL A 378 -19.47 -8.99 0.62
C VAL A 378 -18.80 -9.30 -0.70
N GLU A 379 -17.50 -9.54 -0.62
CA GLU A 379 -16.68 -9.93 -1.76
C GLU A 379 -15.73 -11.06 -1.35
N ALA A 380 -15.22 -11.78 -2.35
CA ALA A 380 -14.22 -12.81 -2.12
C ALA A 380 -13.13 -12.82 -3.21
N LEU A 381 -12.01 -13.45 -2.87
CA LEU A 381 -10.92 -13.88 -3.74
C LEU A 381 -10.60 -15.33 -3.40
N ALA A 382 -10.45 -16.19 -4.42
CA ALA A 382 -10.09 -17.58 -4.23
C ALA A 382 -8.84 -17.94 -5.04
N THR A 383 -8.01 -18.84 -4.50
CA THR A 383 -6.87 -19.41 -5.23
C THR A 383 -6.84 -20.91 -5.13
N ARG A 384 -6.11 -21.54 -6.07
CA ARG A 384 -5.89 -22.97 -6.11
C ARG A 384 -4.43 -23.25 -6.46
N ALA A 385 -3.81 -24.18 -5.74
CA ALA A 385 -2.52 -24.74 -6.13
C ALA A 385 -2.60 -25.48 -7.47
N GLU A 386 -1.48 -25.54 -8.20
CA GLU A 386 -1.41 -26.18 -9.52
C GLU A 386 -1.78 -27.67 -9.46
N ASP A 387 -1.38 -28.37 -8.40
CA ASP A 387 -1.68 -29.79 -8.17
C ASP A 387 -3.08 -30.06 -7.59
N GLY A 388 -3.88 -29.00 -7.39
CA GLY A 388 -5.22 -29.07 -6.81
C GLY A 388 -5.28 -29.48 -5.33
N SER A 389 -4.13 -29.59 -4.65
CA SER A 389 -4.06 -30.02 -3.24
C SER A 389 -4.55 -28.96 -2.25
N ALA A 390 -4.57 -27.69 -2.69
CA ALA A 390 -4.91 -26.54 -1.87
C ALA A 390 -5.90 -25.62 -2.58
N VAL A 391 -6.94 -25.20 -1.86
CA VAL A 391 -7.85 -24.12 -2.24
C VAL A 391 -7.90 -23.12 -1.10
N ASP A 392 -7.68 -21.84 -1.38
CA ASP A 392 -7.87 -20.76 -0.43
C ASP A 392 -9.07 -19.90 -0.82
N VAL A 393 -9.86 -19.47 0.15
CA VAL A 393 -10.99 -18.56 -0.02
C VAL A 393 -10.89 -17.45 1.01
N LEU A 394 -10.52 -16.26 0.55
CA LEU A 394 -10.54 -15.02 1.32
C LEU A 394 -11.85 -14.29 1.05
N VAL A 395 -12.69 -14.12 2.06
CA VAL A 395 -13.98 -13.42 1.98
C VAL A 395 -14.01 -12.28 2.98
N TRP A 396 -14.58 -11.15 2.60
CA TRP A 396 -14.71 -9.98 3.48
C TRP A 396 -16.06 -9.31 3.34
N ASN A 397 -16.47 -8.65 4.42
CA ASN A 397 -17.67 -7.83 4.50
C ASN A 397 -17.31 -6.42 4.97
N GLY A 398 -17.53 -5.44 4.12
CA GLY A 398 -17.25 -4.03 4.39
C GLY A 398 -18.12 -3.11 3.55
N THR A 399 -18.45 -1.95 4.10
CA THR A 399 -19.16 -0.87 3.39
C THR A 399 -18.20 0.27 3.08
N LEU A 400 -18.58 1.15 2.15
CA LEU A 400 -17.89 2.43 1.93
C LEU A 400 -18.42 3.55 2.83
N ASP A 401 -19.50 3.31 3.58
CA ASP A 401 -20.07 4.25 4.54
C ASP A 401 -19.21 4.34 5.80
N GLN A 402 -18.30 5.32 5.83
CA GLN A 402 -17.41 5.57 6.97
C GLN A 402 -18.17 5.95 8.26
N SER A 403 -19.45 6.32 8.20
CA SER A 403 -20.27 6.49 9.41
C SER A 403 -20.46 5.16 10.18
N LYS A 404 -20.10 4.03 9.56
CA LYS A 404 -20.11 2.68 10.14
C LYS A 404 -18.72 2.16 10.49
N VAL A 405 -17.75 3.04 10.69
CA VAL A 405 -16.36 2.67 11.03
C VAL A 405 -16.26 1.75 12.26
N ALA A 406 -17.13 1.94 13.26
CA ALA A 406 -17.22 1.11 14.47
C ALA A 406 -18.08 -0.17 14.30
N GLY A 407 -18.38 -0.53 13.06
CA GLY A 407 -19.22 -1.67 12.71
C GLY A 407 -20.72 -1.41 12.75
N ALA A 408 -21.46 -2.34 12.13
CA ALA A 408 -22.92 -2.33 12.16
C ALA A 408 -23.46 -3.76 12.13
N ALA A 409 -24.03 -4.21 13.25
CA ALA A 409 -24.58 -5.56 13.39
C ALA A 409 -25.64 -5.90 12.31
N ALA A 410 -26.43 -4.91 11.88
CA ALA A 410 -27.42 -5.08 10.80
C ALA A 410 -26.79 -5.42 9.43
N LEU A 411 -25.49 -5.16 9.26
CA LEU A 411 -24.74 -5.49 8.05
C LEU A 411 -23.92 -6.79 8.20
N GLY A 412 -24.02 -7.48 9.35
CA GLY A 412 -23.44 -8.81 9.52
C GLY A 412 -24.09 -9.84 8.59
N ARG A 413 -23.32 -10.85 8.20
CA ARG A 413 -23.76 -11.93 7.30
C ARG A 413 -23.38 -13.28 7.85
N SER A 414 -24.25 -14.26 7.64
CA SER A 414 -23.88 -15.67 7.74
C SER A 414 -23.49 -16.16 6.35
N THR A 415 -22.28 -16.68 6.21
CA THR A 415 -21.67 -16.97 4.90
C THR A 415 -21.44 -18.47 4.75
N THR A 416 -21.98 -19.05 3.68
CA THR A 416 -21.63 -20.40 3.25
C THR A 416 -20.56 -20.34 2.17
N VAL A 417 -19.38 -20.86 2.44
CA VAL A 417 -18.33 -21.07 1.45
C VAL A 417 -18.51 -22.47 0.85
N ARG A 418 -18.90 -22.53 -0.42
CA ARG A 418 -19.06 -23.77 -1.19
C ARG A 418 -17.91 -23.92 -2.17
N VAL A 419 -17.14 -24.99 -2.03
CA VAL A 419 -16.07 -25.35 -2.96
C VAL A 419 -16.47 -26.61 -3.71
N THR A 420 -16.55 -26.54 -5.03
CA THR A 420 -16.86 -27.68 -5.93
C THR A 420 -15.62 -28.11 -6.70
N GLY A 421 -15.68 -29.26 -7.38
CA GLY A 421 -14.56 -29.74 -8.21
C GLY A 421 -13.40 -30.33 -7.42
N LEU A 422 -13.63 -30.67 -6.15
CA LEU A 422 -12.68 -31.39 -5.30
C LEU A 422 -12.72 -32.89 -5.58
N GLU A 423 -11.68 -33.61 -5.16
CA GLU A 423 -11.65 -35.08 -5.23
C GLU A 423 -12.78 -35.68 -4.36
N PRO A 424 -13.74 -36.45 -4.93
CA PRO A 424 -14.86 -37.02 -4.17
C PRO A 424 -14.41 -37.95 -3.04
N GLY A 425 -14.99 -37.78 -1.85
CA GLY A 425 -14.64 -38.58 -0.67
C GLY A 425 -13.31 -38.22 -0.01
N ALA A 426 -12.51 -37.32 -0.61
CA ALA A 426 -11.26 -36.88 0.00
C ALA A 426 -11.52 -36.01 1.24
N ARG A 427 -10.60 -36.12 2.20
CA ARG A 427 -10.61 -35.35 3.44
C ARG A 427 -9.72 -34.12 3.27
N TYR A 428 -10.23 -32.97 3.69
CA TYR A 428 -9.49 -31.70 3.68
C TYR A 428 -9.34 -31.18 5.10
N ALA A 429 -8.11 -30.88 5.50
CA ALA A 429 -7.85 -30.06 6.67
C ALA A 429 -8.27 -28.61 6.35
N VAL A 430 -8.89 -27.93 7.32
CA VAL A 430 -9.34 -26.55 7.18
C VAL A 430 -8.56 -25.67 8.14
N SER A 431 -7.80 -24.73 7.61
CA SER A 431 -7.24 -23.61 8.38
C SER A 431 -8.13 -22.39 8.20
N ALA A 432 -8.48 -21.70 9.29
CA ALA A 432 -9.25 -20.48 9.22
C ALA A 432 -8.54 -19.31 9.93
N TYR A 433 -8.67 -18.10 9.40
CA TYR A 433 -8.22 -16.87 10.05
C TYR A 433 -9.32 -15.83 9.99
N ARG A 434 -9.35 -14.92 10.97
CA ARG A 434 -10.38 -13.88 11.06
C ARG A 434 -9.83 -12.57 11.58
N VAL A 435 -10.27 -11.47 10.97
CA VAL A 435 -10.10 -10.12 11.53
C VAL A 435 -11.47 -9.48 11.59
N ASP A 436 -11.86 -9.04 12.77
CA ASP A 436 -13.11 -8.34 13.08
C ASP A 436 -12.90 -7.53 14.37
N GLU A 437 -13.94 -6.88 14.90
CA GLU A 437 -13.84 -6.06 16.11
C GLU A 437 -13.22 -6.80 17.32
N ALA A 438 -13.33 -8.13 17.38
CA ALA A 438 -12.82 -8.95 18.49
C ALA A 438 -11.54 -9.73 18.17
N HIS A 439 -11.05 -9.72 16.92
CA HIS A 439 -9.93 -10.57 16.49
C HIS A 439 -9.01 -9.83 15.53
N GLY A 440 -7.69 -9.92 15.73
CA GLY A 440 -6.71 -9.18 14.92
C GLY A 440 -6.85 -7.64 15.06
N ASN A 441 -7.52 -7.19 16.12
CA ASN A 441 -7.75 -5.78 16.43
C ASN A 441 -6.95 -5.37 17.66
N ILE A 442 -5.70 -4.94 17.46
CA ILE A 442 -4.82 -4.57 18.57
C ILE A 442 -5.29 -3.31 19.31
N GLN A 443 -6.10 -2.46 18.67
CA GLN A 443 -6.69 -1.30 19.32
C GLN A 443 -7.72 -1.72 20.38
N ALA A 444 -8.55 -2.74 20.11
CA ALA A 444 -9.49 -3.25 21.11
C ALA A 444 -8.77 -3.78 22.35
N VAL A 445 -7.63 -4.46 22.18
CA VAL A 445 -6.79 -4.92 23.30
C VAL A 445 -6.25 -3.74 24.10
N TRP A 446 -5.79 -2.69 23.41
CA TRP A 446 -5.32 -1.46 24.06
C TRP A 446 -6.39 -0.80 24.93
N GLU A 447 -7.61 -0.71 24.41
CA GLU A 447 -8.77 -0.17 25.13
C GLU A 447 -9.14 -1.04 26.34
N GLU A 448 -9.11 -2.38 26.21
CA GLU A 448 -9.40 -3.32 27.30
C GLU A 448 -8.41 -3.21 28.46
N ILE A 449 -7.12 -3.01 28.17
CA ILE A 449 -6.07 -2.89 29.20
C ILE A 449 -5.94 -1.47 29.78
N GLY A 450 -6.91 -0.59 29.52
CA GLY A 450 -7.07 0.72 30.14
C GLY A 450 -6.74 1.92 29.24
N GLY A 451 -6.20 1.69 28.04
CA GLY A 451 -5.86 2.74 27.10
C GLY A 451 -4.88 3.79 27.62
N GLY A 452 -4.96 5.00 27.05
CA GLY A 452 -4.09 6.14 27.35
C GLY A 452 -3.40 6.68 26.10
N ASP A 453 -2.42 7.55 26.30
CA ASP A 453 -1.60 8.08 25.20
C ASP A 453 -0.51 7.09 24.79
N TRP A 454 0.27 6.57 25.75
CA TRP A 454 1.37 5.64 25.50
C TRP A 454 1.33 4.47 26.48
N PRO A 455 1.65 3.22 26.04
CA PRO A 455 1.68 2.08 26.95
C PRO A 455 2.86 2.17 27.93
N ASP A 456 2.60 1.74 29.17
CA ASP A 456 3.66 1.41 30.11
C ASP A 456 4.29 0.02 29.81
N ALA A 457 5.33 -0.36 30.53
CA ALA A 457 6.05 -1.62 30.28
C ALA A 457 5.15 -2.87 30.41
N PRO A 458 4.30 -3.03 31.45
CA PRO A 458 3.31 -4.10 31.51
C PRO A 458 2.33 -4.11 30.33
N GLN A 459 1.83 -2.95 29.91
CA GLN A 459 0.91 -2.84 28.78
C GLN A 459 1.60 -3.22 27.45
N TRP A 460 2.85 -2.80 27.22
CA TRP A 460 3.63 -3.25 26.07
C TRP A 460 3.79 -4.77 26.01
N GLY A 461 4.02 -5.41 27.16
CA GLY A 461 4.09 -6.87 27.24
C GLY A 461 2.79 -7.54 26.78
N LYS A 462 1.64 -7.04 27.25
CA LYS A 462 0.31 -7.55 26.87
C LYS A 462 -0.01 -7.31 25.40
N LEU A 463 0.30 -6.13 24.87
CA LEU A 463 0.07 -5.80 23.47
C LEU A 463 0.90 -6.71 22.54
N ARG A 464 2.18 -6.93 22.86
CA ARG A 464 3.05 -7.82 22.07
C ARG A 464 2.61 -9.28 22.12
N GLU A 465 2.08 -9.75 23.25
CA GLU A 465 1.49 -11.11 23.35
C GLU A 465 0.22 -11.26 22.51
N ALA A 466 -0.58 -10.19 22.44
CA ALA A 466 -1.82 -10.14 21.69
C ALA A 466 -1.66 -9.88 20.19
N ASP A 467 -0.51 -9.33 19.75
CA ASP A 467 -0.21 -9.02 18.35
C ASP A 467 0.09 -10.29 17.52
N ARG A 468 -0.94 -11.11 17.34
CA ARG A 468 -0.92 -12.36 16.60
C ARG A 468 -2.27 -12.62 15.93
N LEU A 469 -2.23 -13.33 14.82
CA LEU A 469 -3.41 -13.83 14.12
C LEU A 469 -3.42 -15.36 14.11
N PRO A 470 -3.82 -16.01 15.22
CA PRO A 470 -3.79 -17.47 15.29
C PRO A 470 -4.82 -18.08 14.33
N ALA A 471 -4.49 -19.26 13.80
CA ALA A 471 -5.46 -20.05 13.05
C ALA A 471 -6.59 -20.52 13.98
N GLU A 472 -7.84 -20.29 13.56
CA GLU A 472 -9.03 -20.83 14.18
C GLU A 472 -9.14 -22.34 13.82
N PRO A 473 -9.27 -23.22 14.83
CA PRO A 473 -9.38 -24.64 14.60
C PRO A 473 -10.77 -24.97 14.05
N LEU A 474 -10.85 -25.34 12.77
CA LEU A 474 -12.06 -25.90 12.17
C LEU A 474 -11.92 -27.41 11.98
N ALA A 475 -13.03 -28.13 12.13
CA ALA A 475 -13.05 -29.56 11.87
C ALA A 475 -12.71 -29.84 10.40
N PRO A 476 -11.93 -30.90 10.10
CA PRO A 476 -11.73 -31.33 8.72
C PRO A 476 -13.05 -31.65 8.04
N VAL A 477 -13.11 -31.36 6.75
CA VAL A 477 -14.29 -31.54 5.91
C VAL A 477 -14.08 -32.69 4.93
N LEU A 478 -15.16 -33.38 4.58
CA LEU A 478 -15.17 -34.44 3.58
C LEU A 478 -15.89 -33.93 2.33
N ALA A 479 -15.23 -34.05 1.19
CA ALA A 479 -15.89 -33.79 -0.09
C ALA A 479 -16.96 -34.86 -0.33
N ASP A 480 -18.18 -34.42 -0.68
CA ASP A 480 -19.28 -35.34 -0.98
C ASP A 480 -19.03 -36.15 -2.28
N ALA A 481 -20.00 -36.98 -2.66
CA ALA A 481 -19.90 -37.79 -3.87
C ALA A 481 -19.80 -36.96 -5.16
N ALA A 482 -20.16 -35.68 -5.12
CA ALA A 482 -20.02 -34.73 -6.22
C ALA A 482 -18.75 -33.87 -6.11
N GLY A 483 -17.86 -34.15 -5.16
CA GLY A 483 -16.64 -33.37 -4.95
C GLY A 483 -16.92 -31.97 -4.38
N THR A 484 -17.95 -31.85 -3.54
CA THR A 484 -18.34 -30.56 -2.94
C THR A 484 -18.11 -30.54 -1.44
N VAL A 485 -17.60 -29.40 -0.95
CA VAL A 485 -17.50 -29.05 0.47
C VAL A 485 -18.29 -27.77 0.73
N ARG A 486 -18.90 -27.68 1.91
CA ARG A 486 -19.53 -26.45 2.43
C ARG A 486 -18.98 -26.15 3.82
N VAL A 487 -18.57 -24.91 4.04
CA VAL A 487 -18.12 -24.39 5.33
C VAL A 487 -18.95 -23.16 5.67
N GLU A 488 -19.63 -23.20 6.80
CA GLU A 488 -20.40 -22.05 7.31
C GLU A 488 -19.51 -21.20 8.21
N VAL A 489 -19.51 -19.88 7.99
CA VAL A 489 -18.75 -18.92 8.78
C VAL A 489 -19.57 -17.65 9.02
N GLU A 490 -19.42 -17.08 10.21
CA GLU A 490 -19.94 -15.75 10.51
C GLU A 490 -19.00 -14.67 9.98
N LEU A 491 -19.59 -13.67 9.33
CA LEU A 491 -18.88 -12.56 8.69
C LEU A 491 -19.47 -11.22 9.16
N PRO A 492 -19.02 -10.70 10.32
CA PRO A 492 -19.40 -9.38 10.83
C PRO A 492 -19.05 -8.26 9.84
N MET A 493 -19.64 -7.07 10.04
CA MET A 493 -19.25 -5.86 9.33
C MET A 493 -18.69 -4.84 10.32
N PRO A 494 -17.42 -4.42 10.17
CA PRO A 494 -16.44 -4.95 9.22
C PRO A 494 -15.93 -6.34 9.63
N GLY A 495 -15.49 -7.15 8.65
CA GLY A 495 -14.90 -8.45 8.95
C GLY A 495 -14.28 -9.13 7.74
N ILE A 496 -13.22 -9.90 7.95
CA ILE A 496 -12.53 -10.70 6.92
C ILE A 496 -12.32 -12.13 7.44
N ARG A 497 -12.38 -13.11 6.53
CA ARG A 497 -12.15 -14.53 6.79
C ARG A 497 -11.30 -15.13 5.69
N LEU A 498 -10.23 -15.83 6.07
CA LEU A 498 -9.50 -16.72 5.15
C LEU A 498 -9.82 -18.17 5.53
N LEU A 499 -10.23 -18.97 4.55
CA LEU A 499 -10.36 -20.43 4.67
C LEU A 499 -9.38 -21.10 3.73
N GLY A 500 -8.47 -21.91 4.28
CA GLY A 500 -7.55 -22.74 3.51
C GLY A 500 -7.96 -24.21 3.63
N LEU A 501 -8.33 -24.83 2.52
CA LEU A 501 -8.59 -26.26 2.41
C LEU A 501 -7.31 -26.92 1.89
N ARG A 502 -6.81 -27.93 2.60
CA ARG A 502 -5.63 -28.71 2.22
C ARG A 502 -5.98 -30.19 2.22
N ARG A 503 -5.78 -30.89 1.10
CA ARG A 503 -6.01 -32.34 1.01
C ARG A 503 -5.08 -33.05 2.00
N ALA A 504 -5.67 -33.85 2.89
CA ALA A 504 -4.96 -34.56 3.96
C ALA A 504 -4.22 -35.80 3.48
#